data_AF-A0A096CE84-F1
#
_entry.id   AF-A0A096CE84-F1
#
_cell.length_a   1.000
_cell.length_b   1.000
_cell.length_c   1.000
_cell.angle_alpha   90.00
_cell.angle_beta   90.00
_cell.angle_gamma   90.00
#
_symmetry.space_group_name_H-M   'P 1'
#
loop_
_entity.id
_entity.type
_entity.pdbx_description
1 polymer ?
#
loop_
_entity_poly.entity_id
_entity_poly.type
_entity_poly.pdbx_seq_one_letter_code
_entity_poly.pdbx_strand_id
1 'polypeptide(L)'
;MSLTTADEILDLWARNETPEAKAERRAVEALKKDIQTAQDSIQDAVSRYRKAKLRTRSKAKANSEDIFRPLEEYDSQVDIQNAYGYEMITETEYDRLMELWELRAQSVQKAGPYKDRVVEMLELAARAIWDAYGESVAAYDEKVSQMHREARRIAQENLLRDLDSKSI
;
A
#
# COMPACT_ATOMS: atom_id res chain seq x y z
N MET A 1 21.69 -35.26 28.57
CA MET A 1 22.15 -34.60 27.34
C MET A 1 21.87 -33.11 27.51
N SER A 2 22.87 -32.25 27.30
CA SER A 2 22.64 -30.80 27.31
C SER A 2 21.85 -30.42 26.05
N LEU A 3 21.01 -29.39 26.14
CA LEU A 3 20.30 -28.86 24.97
C LEU A 3 21.25 -27.92 24.26
N THR A 4 21.82 -28.38 23.15
CA THR A 4 22.89 -27.66 22.45
C THR A 4 22.35 -26.78 21.32
N THR A 5 21.06 -26.90 21.01
CA THR A 5 20.40 -26.11 19.96
C THR A 5 19.28 -25.25 20.52
N ALA A 6 19.07 -24.09 19.89
CA ALA A 6 17.99 -23.18 20.28
C ALA A 6 16.61 -23.82 20.04
N ASP A 7 16.47 -24.63 18.98
CA ASP A 7 15.20 -25.29 18.62
C ASP A 7 14.79 -26.34 19.67
N GLU A 8 15.73 -27.11 20.20
CA GLU A 8 15.45 -28.05 21.30
C GLU A 8 14.95 -27.33 22.57
N ILE A 9 15.52 -26.16 22.87
CA ILE A 9 15.11 -25.33 24.03
C ILE A 9 13.71 -24.76 23.82
N LEU A 10 13.43 -24.24 22.62
CA LEU A 10 12.12 -23.72 22.26
C LEU A 10 11.05 -24.81 22.26
N ASP A 11 11.37 -26.01 21.76
CA ASP A 11 10.47 -27.17 21.79
C ASP A 11 10.15 -27.59 23.23
N LEU A 12 11.13 -27.57 24.13
CA LEU A 12 10.87 -27.85 25.55
C LEU A 12 10.01 -26.77 26.20
N TRP A 13 10.24 -25.50 25.90
CA TRP A 13 9.41 -24.40 26.40
C TRP A 13 7.99 -24.49 25.86
N ALA A 14 7.80 -24.86 24.59
CA ALA A 14 6.50 -25.09 23.99
C ALA A 14 5.77 -26.29 24.63
N ARG A 15 6.49 -27.36 24.99
CA ARG A 15 5.92 -28.52 25.70
C ARG A 15 5.50 -28.19 27.14
N ASN A 16 6.19 -27.25 27.77
CA ASN A 16 5.92 -26.79 29.14
C ASN A 16 5.20 -25.43 29.17
N GLU A 17 4.51 -25.05 28.09
CA GLU A 17 3.77 -23.79 27.98
C GLU A 17 2.69 -23.70 29.06
N THR A 18 2.64 -22.57 29.78
CA THR A 18 1.60 -22.35 30.79
C THR A 18 0.24 -22.16 30.12
N PRO A 19 -0.87 -22.52 30.79
CA PRO A 19 -2.22 -22.27 30.25
C PRO A 19 -2.48 -20.80 29.88
N GLU A 20 -1.89 -19.89 30.65
CA GLU A 20 -1.96 -18.43 30.43
C GLU A 20 -1.21 -18.01 29.15
N ALA A 21 0.04 -18.47 28.96
CA ALA A 21 0.82 -18.18 27.75
C ALA A 21 0.13 -18.74 26.50
N LYS A 22 -0.48 -19.92 26.61
CA LYS A 22 -1.25 -20.53 25.52
C LYS A 22 -2.50 -19.73 25.17
N ALA A 23 -3.17 -19.16 26.17
CA ALA A 23 -4.35 -18.31 25.96
C ALA A 23 -3.96 -16.96 25.32
N GLU A 24 -2.88 -16.34 25.80
CA GLU A 24 -2.30 -15.11 25.24
C GLU A 24 -1.92 -15.30 23.77
N ARG A 25 -1.19 -16.38 23.45
CA ARG A 25 -0.82 -16.72 22.06
C ARG A 25 -2.03 -16.82 21.15
N ARG A 26 -3.07 -17.57 21.57
CA ARG A 26 -4.30 -17.72 20.78
C ARG A 26 -5.04 -16.41 20.59
N ALA A 27 -5.09 -15.57 21.63
CA ALA A 27 -5.74 -14.27 21.55
C ALA A 27 -5.02 -13.35 20.54
N VAL A 28 -3.68 -13.34 20.56
CA VAL A 28 -2.88 -12.55 19.62
C VAL A 28 -2.96 -13.12 18.20
N GLU A 29 -2.90 -14.45 18.03
CA GLU A 29 -3.08 -15.10 16.73
C GLU A 29 -4.47 -14.79 16.12
N ALA A 30 -5.52 -14.80 16.93
CA ALA A 30 -6.86 -14.38 16.51
C ALA A 30 -6.89 -12.91 16.11
N LEU A 31 -6.31 -12.03 16.93
CA LEU A 31 -6.23 -10.60 16.65
C LEU A 31 -5.49 -10.31 15.34
N LYS A 32 -4.35 -10.97 15.09
CA LYS A 32 -3.61 -10.87 13.82
C LYS A 32 -4.49 -11.23 12.62
N LYS A 33 -5.26 -12.30 12.74
CA LYS A 33 -6.19 -12.74 11.69
C LYS A 33 -7.31 -11.73 11.44
N ASP A 34 -7.87 -11.16 12.50
CA ASP A 34 -8.91 -10.15 12.40
C ASP A 34 -8.39 -8.85 11.76
N ILE A 35 -7.19 -8.39 12.17
CA ILE A 35 -6.50 -7.24 11.55
C ILE A 35 -6.30 -7.50 10.06
N GLN A 36 -5.76 -8.66 9.69
CA GLN A 36 -5.52 -9.00 8.28
C GLN A 36 -6.83 -8.98 7.48
N THR A 37 -7.89 -9.60 8.02
CA THR A 37 -9.20 -9.65 7.37
C THR A 37 -9.79 -8.25 7.14
N ALA A 38 -9.64 -7.36 8.13
CA ALA A 38 -10.09 -5.98 8.02
C ALA A 38 -9.27 -5.19 6.98
N GLN A 39 -7.95 -5.35 6.96
CA GLN A 39 -7.07 -4.71 5.98
C GLN A 39 -7.37 -5.19 4.55
N ASP A 40 -7.55 -6.49 4.35
CA ASP A 40 -7.90 -7.07 3.05
C ASP A 40 -9.24 -6.54 2.54
N SER A 41 -10.23 -6.42 3.43
CA SER A 41 -11.55 -5.85 3.11
C SER A 41 -11.46 -4.39 2.66
N ILE A 42 -10.62 -3.59 3.31
CA ILE A 42 -10.39 -2.19 2.92
C ILE A 42 -9.68 -2.12 1.56
N GLN A 43 -8.66 -2.97 1.34
CA GLN A 43 -7.92 -2.99 0.08
C GLN A 43 -8.81 -3.43 -1.10
N ASP A 44 -9.70 -4.40 -0.88
CA ASP A 44 -10.72 -4.78 -1.87
C ASP A 44 -11.67 -3.61 -2.15
N ALA A 45 -12.14 -2.89 -1.12
CA ALA A 45 -12.98 -1.71 -1.29
C ALA A 45 -12.29 -0.61 -2.13
N VAL A 46 -11.01 -0.33 -1.87
CA VAL A 46 -10.20 0.62 -2.67
C VAL A 46 -10.11 0.16 -4.13
N SER A 47 -9.82 -1.13 -4.34
CA SER A 47 -9.68 -1.71 -5.68
C SER A 47 -10.98 -1.64 -6.48
N ARG A 48 -12.12 -2.00 -5.85
CA ARG A 48 -13.45 -1.91 -6.44
C ARG A 48 -13.83 -0.47 -6.76
N TYR A 49 -13.58 0.46 -5.85
CA TYR A 49 -13.87 1.88 -6.04
C TYR A 49 -13.09 2.46 -7.22
N ARG A 50 -11.77 2.21 -7.28
CA ARG A 50 -10.92 2.65 -8.41
C ARG A 50 -11.41 2.06 -9.74
N LYS A 51 -11.77 0.78 -9.77
CA LYS A 51 -12.29 0.11 -10.97
C LYS A 51 -13.65 0.69 -11.40
N ALA A 52 -14.55 0.98 -10.47
CA ALA A 52 -15.84 1.59 -10.77
C ALA A 52 -15.66 3.00 -11.35
N LYS A 53 -14.79 3.81 -10.74
CA LYS A 53 -14.49 5.17 -11.17
C LYS A 53 -13.85 5.21 -12.56
N LEU A 54 -12.92 4.29 -12.84
CA LEU A 54 -12.33 4.15 -14.17
C LEU A 54 -13.40 3.83 -15.21
N ARG A 55 -14.30 2.88 -14.92
CA ARG A 55 -15.42 2.55 -15.82
C ARG A 55 -16.33 3.74 -16.08
N THR A 56 -16.66 4.52 -15.05
CA THR A 56 -17.48 5.74 -15.20
C THR A 56 -16.77 6.76 -16.09
N ARG A 57 -15.47 7.01 -15.89
CA ARG A 57 -14.68 7.89 -16.75
C ARG A 57 -14.60 7.39 -18.19
N SER A 58 -14.38 6.09 -18.41
CA SER A 58 -14.35 5.49 -19.74
C SER A 58 -15.70 5.63 -20.46
N LYS A 59 -16.82 5.43 -19.75
CA LYS A 59 -18.17 5.66 -20.30
C LYS A 59 -18.41 7.14 -20.62
N ALA A 60 -18.01 8.04 -19.72
CA ALA A 60 -18.12 9.48 -19.96
C ALA A 60 -17.30 9.89 -21.20
N LYS A 61 -16.05 9.42 -21.33
CA LYS A 61 -15.20 9.68 -22.50
C LYS A 61 -15.77 9.07 -23.79
N ALA A 62 -16.36 7.88 -23.72
CA ALA A 62 -17.00 7.26 -24.88
C ALA A 62 -18.28 7.98 -25.32
N ASN A 63 -18.95 8.70 -24.41
CA ASN A 63 -20.20 9.40 -24.68
C ASN A 63 -20.03 10.91 -24.92
N SER A 64 -18.87 11.50 -24.61
CA SER A 64 -18.55 12.89 -24.93
C SER A 64 -17.82 12.96 -26.27
N GLU A 65 -18.34 13.74 -27.21
CA GLU A 65 -17.54 14.20 -28.35
C GLU A 65 -16.35 14.99 -27.79
N ASP A 66 -15.12 14.57 -28.11
CA ASP A 66 -13.92 15.20 -27.55
C ASP A 66 -13.82 16.63 -28.09
N ILE A 67 -14.19 17.61 -27.25
CA ILE A 67 -14.26 19.02 -27.60
C ILE A 67 -12.90 19.55 -28.06
N PHE A 68 -11.80 18.89 -27.66
CA PHE A 68 -10.44 19.23 -28.07
C PHE A 68 -9.94 18.42 -29.28
N ARG A 69 -10.75 17.55 -29.87
CA ARG A 69 -10.39 16.76 -31.07
C ARG A 69 -9.86 17.61 -32.24
N PRO A 70 -10.40 18.82 -32.52
CA PRO A 70 -9.84 19.68 -33.57
C PRO A 70 -8.40 20.13 -33.29
N LEU A 71 -7.92 20.06 -32.04
CA LEU A 71 -6.54 20.36 -31.68
C LEU A 71 -5.59 19.16 -31.89
N GLU A 72 -6.07 17.96 -32.21
CA GLU A 72 -5.20 16.79 -32.44
C GLU A 72 -4.27 16.96 -33.66
N GLU A 73 -4.64 17.84 -34.60
CA GLU A 73 -3.85 18.14 -35.80
C GLU A 73 -2.70 19.14 -35.53
N TYR A 74 -2.62 19.70 -34.32
CA TYR A 74 -1.68 20.75 -33.97
C TYR A 74 -0.94 20.45 -32.67
N ASP A 75 0.40 20.45 -32.71
CA ASP A 75 1.24 20.16 -31.55
C ASP A 75 1.50 21.39 -30.67
N SER A 76 1.24 22.60 -31.18
CA SER A 76 1.44 23.87 -30.47
C SER A 76 0.56 25.02 -30.98
N GLN A 77 0.46 26.11 -30.19
CA GLN A 77 -0.15 27.38 -30.66
C GLN A 77 0.59 27.94 -31.87
N VAL A 78 1.90 27.69 -31.98
CA VAL A 78 2.72 28.14 -33.11
C VAL A 78 2.33 27.38 -34.39
N ASP A 79 1.95 26.11 -34.29
CA ASP A 79 1.49 25.33 -35.45
C ASP A 79 0.14 25.84 -35.97
N ILE A 80 -0.76 26.23 -35.06
CA ILE A 80 -2.04 26.86 -35.40
C ILE A 80 -1.80 28.23 -36.07
N GLN A 81 -0.87 29.02 -35.54
CA GLN A 81 -0.46 30.30 -36.13
C GLN A 81 0.16 30.12 -37.52
N ASN A 82 1.03 29.12 -37.68
CA ASN A 82 1.65 28.80 -38.97
C ASN A 82 0.60 28.34 -39.99
N ALA A 83 -0.36 27.51 -39.59
CA ALA A 83 -1.44 27.07 -40.47
C ALA A 83 -2.29 28.26 -40.97
N TYR A 84 -2.57 29.23 -40.11
CA TYR A 84 -3.22 30.48 -40.52
C TYR A 84 -2.31 31.31 -41.44
N GLY A 85 -1.02 31.42 -41.10
CA GLY A 85 -0.02 32.14 -41.91
C GLY A 85 0.21 31.54 -43.31
N TYR A 86 -0.07 30.25 -43.48
CA TYR A 86 -0.05 29.55 -44.76
C TYR A 86 -1.44 29.41 -45.40
N GLU A 87 -2.45 30.13 -44.90
CA GLU A 87 -3.84 30.11 -45.39
C GLU A 87 -4.50 28.72 -45.41
N MET A 88 -3.97 27.78 -44.62
CA MET A 88 -4.51 26.41 -44.49
C MET A 88 -5.80 26.38 -43.66
N ILE A 89 -6.03 27.42 -42.85
CA ILE A 89 -7.22 27.61 -42.02
C ILE A 89 -7.71 29.05 -42.14
N THR A 90 -9.01 29.25 -41.91
CA THR A 90 -9.63 30.58 -41.90
C THR A 90 -9.39 31.32 -40.59
N GLU A 91 -9.54 32.65 -40.59
CA GLU A 91 -9.46 33.48 -39.36
C GLU A 91 -10.45 33.00 -38.28
N THR A 92 -11.67 32.62 -38.68
CA THR A 92 -12.67 32.10 -37.75
C THR A 92 -12.30 30.74 -37.16
N GLU A 93 -11.60 29.89 -37.92
CA GLU A 93 -11.09 28.62 -37.41
C GLU A 93 -9.88 28.82 -36.51
N TYR A 94 -9.01 29.77 -36.86
CA TYR A 94 -7.87 30.18 -36.03
C TYR A 94 -8.33 30.63 -34.64
N ASP A 95 -9.29 31.56 -34.56
CA ASP A 95 -9.82 32.06 -33.29
C ASP A 95 -10.42 30.93 -32.45
N ARG A 96 -11.20 30.05 -33.08
CA ARG A 96 -11.80 28.88 -32.42
C ARG A 96 -10.75 27.92 -31.87
N LEU A 97 -9.71 27.60 -32.65
CA LEU A 97 -8.63 26.70 -32.23
C LEU A 97 -7.81 27.33 -31.10
N MET A 98 -7.59 28.65 -31.14
CA MET A 98 -6.91 29.36 -30.08
C MET A 98 -7.68 29.38 -28.76
N GLU A 99 -8.99 29.63 -28.82
CA GLU A 99 -9.86 29.56 -27.64
C GLU A 99 -9.88 28.15 -27.04
N LEU A 100 -9.99 27.12 -27.89
CA LEU A 100 -9.92 25.72 -27.45
C LEU A 100 -8.56 25.39 -26.80
N TRP A 101 -7.46 25.93 -27.31
CA TRP A 101 -6.14 25.72 -26.74
C TRP A 101 -6.00 26.36 -25.36
N GLU A 102 -6.47 27.59 -25.19
CA GLU A 102 -6.49 28.26 -23.88
C GLU A 102 -7.37 27.52 -22.88
N LEU A 103 -8.56 27.09 -23.31
CA LEU A 103 -9.45 26.26 -22.50
C LEU A 103 -8.78 24.94 -22.08
N ARG A 104 -8.04 24.28 -22.98
CA ARG A 104 -7.24 23.09 -22.67
C ARG A 104 -6.19 23.40 -21.62
N ALA A 105 -5.40 24.47 -21.81
CA ALA A 105 -4.35 24.87 -20.88
C ALA A 105 -4.90 25.20 -19.48
N GLN A 106 -6.01 25.94 -19.41
CA GLN A 106 -6.71 26.24 -18.16
C GLN A 106 -7.27 24.99 -17.48
N SER A 107 -7.80 24.02 -18.26
CA SER A 107 -8.31 22.76 -17.72
C SER A 107 -7.19 21.93 -17.06
N VAL A 108 -6.02 21.88 -17.69
CA VAL A 108 -4.84 21.16 -17.18
C VAL A 108 -4.32 21.82 -15.90
N GLN A 109 -4.26 23.15 -15.86
CA GLN A 109 -3.83 23.91 -14.68
C GLN A 109 -4.80 23.76 -13.49
N LYS A 110 -6.12 23.84 -13.72
CA LYS A 110 -7.13 23.71 -12.66
C LYS A 110 -7.22 22.29 -12.08
N ALA A 111 -6.80 21.27 -12.82
CA ALA A 111 -6.91 19.88 -12.39
C ALA A 111 -6.05 19.55 -11.16
N GLY A 112 -4.90 20.20 -10.98
CA GLY A 112 -3.98 19.95 -9.86
C GLY A 112 -3.58 18.47 -9.68
N PRO A 113 -2.82 18.12 -8.62
CA PRO A 113 -2.63 16.72 -8.27
C PRO A 113 -3.97 16.14 -7.79
N TYR A 114 -4.54 15.26 -8.59
CA TYR A 114 -5.81 14.61 -8.31
C TYR A 114 -5.78 13.85 -6.97
N LYS A 115 -6.54 14.33 -5.98
CA LYS A 115 -6.73 13.64 -4.69
C LYS A 115 -8.09 12.98 -4.63
N ASP A 116 -8.09 11.67 -4.42
CA ASP A 116 -9.30 10.87 -4.33
C ASP A 116 -9.74 10.68 -2.87
N ARG A 117 -10.64 11.55 -2.39
CA ARG A 117 -11.05 11.60 -0.98
C ARG A 117 -11.59 10.27 -0.44
N VAL A 118 -12.24 9.45 -1.29
CA VAL A 118 -12.74 8.13 -0.85
C VAL A 118 -11.59 7.17 -0.60
N VAL A 119 -10.57 7.19 -1.45
CA VAL A 119 -9.37 6.39 -1.27
C VAL A 119 -8.61 6.85 -0.02
N GLU A 120 -8.49 8.16 0.18
CA GLU A 120 -7.86 8.75 1.38
C GLU A 120 -8.56 8.30 2.68
N MET A 121 -9.90 8.33 2.71
CA MET A 121 -10.67 7.86 3.87
C MET A 121 -10.46 6.36 4.14
N LEU A 122 -10.37 5.54 3.09
CA LEU A 122 -10.11 4.11 3.22
C LEU A 122 -8.68 3.83 3.70
N GLU A 123 -7.69 4.56 3.20
CA GLU A 123 -6.29 4.45 3.66
C GLU A 123 -6.14 4.90 5.12
N LEU A 124 -6.87 5.95 5.52
CA LEU A 124 -6.95 6.38 6.92
C LEU A 124 -7.57 5.30 7.81
N ALA A 125 -8.65 4.65 7.36
CA ALA A 125 -9.27 3.54 8.10
C ALA A 125 -8.30 2.35 8.27
N ALA A 126 -7.53 2.01 7.23
CA ALA A 126 -6.52 0.96 7.32
C ALA A 126 -5.44 1.29 8.34
N ARG A 127 -5.01 2.56 8.39
CA ARG A 127 -4.02 3.02 9.37
C ARG A 127 -4.57 3.00 10.79
N ALA A 128 -5.82 3.44 10.98
CA ALA A 128 -6.48 3.44 12.29
C ALA A 128 -6.60 2.03 12.91
N ILE A 129 -6.76 0.99 12.08
CA ILE A 129 -6.74 -0.41 12.56
C ILE A 129 -5.38 -0.75 13.17
N TRP A 130 -4.28 -0.37 12.50
CA TRP A 130 -2.95 -0.62 13.03
C TRP A 130 -2.66 0.24 14.26
N ASP A 131 -3.07 1.50 14.27
CA ASP A 131 -2.89 2.38 15.44
C ASP A 131 -3.64 1.85 16.67
N ALA A 132 -4.80 1.21 16.50
CA ALA A 132 -5.61 0.67 17.59
C ALA A 132 -5.14 -0.70 18.11
N TYR A 133 -4.68 -1.58 17.23
CA TYR A 133 -4.41 -2.98 17.58
C TYR A 133 -2.95 -3.42 17.38
N GLY A 134 -2.15 -2.62 16.68
CA GLY A 134 -0.77 -2.94 16.31
C GLY A 134 0.17 -3.02 17.51
N GLU A 135 -0.05 -2.20 18.54
CA GLU A 135 0.78 -2.23 19.76
C GLU A 135 0.70 -3.58 20.48
N SER A 136 -0.52 -4.11 20.65
CA SER A 136 -0.74 -5.42 21.30
C SER A 136 -0.07 -6.56 20.52
N VAL A 137 -0.12 -6.50 19.19
CA VAL A 137 0.55 -7.47 18.32
C VAL A 137 2.08 -7.34 18.42
N ALA A 138 2.59 -6.11 18.35
CA ALA A 138 4.02 -5.83 18.41
C ALA A 138 4.64 -6.22 19.76
N ALA A 139 3.93 -5.98 20.86
CA ALA A 139 4.36 -6.35 22.20
C ALA A 139 4.53 -7.88 22.33
N TYR A 140 3.59 -8.65 21.79
CA TYR A 140 3.70 -10.11 21.78
C TYR A 140 4.83 -10.60 20.86
N ASP A 141 4.98 -10.01 19.68
CA ASP A 141 6.05 -10.37 18.75
C ASP A 141 7.46 -10.06 19.30
N GLU A 142 7.58 -8.97 20.08
CA GLU A 142 8.80 -8.66 20.81
C GLU A 142 9.07 -9.68 21.92
N LYS A 143 8.05 -10.10 22.68
CA LYS A 143 8.15 -11.16 23.70
C LYS A 143 8.63 -12.48 23.09
N VAL A 144 8.05 -12.89 21.96
CA VAL A 144 8.49 -14.07 21.21
C VAL A 144 9.94 -13.90 20.74
N SER A 145 10.30 -12.72 20.22
CA SER A 145 11.67 -12.43 19.77
C SER A 145 12.70 -12.47 20.91
N GLN A 146 12.33 -12.02 22.11
CA GLN A 146 13.15 -12.15 23.32
C GLN A 146 13.35 -13.62 23.70
N MET A 147 12.27 -14.41 23.70
CA MET A 147 12.34 -15.85 23.94
C MET A 147 13.30 -16.56 22.97
N HIS A 148 13.23 -16.25 21.67
CA HIS A 148 14.19 -16.79 20.69
C HIS A 148 15.64 -16.37 20.96
N ARG A 149 15.88 -15.13 21.41
CA ARG A 149 17.23 -14.67 21.79
C ARG A 149 17.75 -15.41 23.02
N GLU A 150 16.92 -15.62 24.03
CA GLU A 150 17.28 -16.36 25.24
C GLU A 150 17.59 -17.83 24.93
N ALA A 151 16.79 -18.48 24.10
CA ALA A 151 17.04 -19.86 23.68
C ALA A 151 18.40 -20.00 22.99
N ARG A 152 18.77 -19.06 22.12
CA ARG A 152 20.10 -19.02 21.47
C ARG A 152 21.23 -18.83 22.48
N ARG A 153 21.05 -17.95 23.46
CA ARG A 153 22.05 -17.73 24.51
C ARG A 153 22.27 -19.00 25.33
N ILE A 154 21.19 -19.65 25.76
CA ILE A 154 21.26 -20.89 26.57
C ILE A 154 21.91 -22.02 25.76
N ALA A 155 21.55 -22.17 24.48
CA ALA A 155 22.17 -23.15 23.59
C ALA A 155 23.69 -22.94 23.49
N GLN A 156 24.12 -21.68 23.35
CA GLN A 156 25.54 -21.32 23.28
C GLN A 156 26.27 -21.60 24.59
N GLU A 157 25.68 -21.25 25.74
CA GLU A 157 26.25 -21.54 27.05
C GLU A 157 26.39 -23.05 27.31
N ASN A 158 25.39 -23.84 26.93
CA ASN A 158 25.43 -25.29 27.05
C ASN A 158 26.49 -25.91 26.14
N LEU A 159 26.62 -25.42 24.90
CA LEU A 159 27.65 -25.87 23.97
C LEU A 159 29.06 -25.63 24.54
N LEU A 160 29.32 -24.43 25.09
CA LEU A 160 30.61 -24.09 25.69
C LEU A 160 30.92 -25.00 26.88
N ARG A 161 29.95 -25.21 27.78
CA ARG A 161 30.10 -26.13 28.92
C ARG A 161 30.41 -27.57 28.49
N ASP A 162 29.75 -28.06 27.44
CA ASP A 162 30.00 -29.41 26.92
C ASP A 162 31.38 -29.57 26.30
N LEU A 163 31.93 -28.50 25.71
CA LEU A 163 33.30 -28.48 25.19
C LEU A 163 34.33 -28.48 26.32
N ASP A 164 34.12 -27.65 27.35
CA ASP A 164 34.99 -27.58 28.53
C ASP A 164 34.99 -28.92 29.29
N SER A 165 33.82 -29.55 29.43
CA SER A 165 33.66 -30.85 30.10
C SER A 165 34.35 -32.01 29.38
N LYS A 166 34.59 -31.89 28.07
CA LYS A 166 35.30 -32.89 27.25
C LYS A 166 36.80 -32.64 27.14
N SER A 167 37.28 -31.50 27.62
CA SER A 167 38.69 -31.11 27.60
C SER A 167 39.45 -31.48 28.88
N ILE A 168 38.79 -32.15 29.84
CA ILE A 168 39.34 -32.70 31.10
C ILE A 168 39.35 -34.22 31.00
#